data_AF-A0ABD3CBZ0-F1
#
_entry.id   AF-A0ABD3CBZ0-F1
#
_cell.length_a   1.000
_cell.length_b   1.000
_cell.length_c   1.000
_cell.angle_alpha   90.00
_cell.angle_beta   90.00
_cell.angle_gamma   90.00
#
_symmetry.space_group_name_H-M   'P 1'
#
loop_
_entity.id
_entity.type
_entity.pdbx_description
1 polymer ?
#
loop_
_entity_poly.entity_id
_entity_poly.type
_entity_poly.pdbx_seq_one_letter_code
_entity_poly.pdbx_strand_id
1 'polypeptide(L)'
;MKTTSLSESVNSFFDRYLIKCSNLVEFFMQYGSAVEAQRQAQDLFDNDNVTTTPALKTPLPLEIHALSVYSTQKFLEVQNDITSACFECRVLDIGNDSQCSFYKIGDGSNYIFDVVYNRTDCTYVCSCKKFVRIGLLCSHIFVLFKDMKLDAIPDKYILNRWTKDATITHRTEY
;
A
#
# COMPACT_ATOMS: atom_id res chain seq x y z
N MET A 1 5.00 -27.58 -7.65
CA MET A 1 5.88 -26.45 -7.34
C MET A 1 5.99 -25.58 -8.59
N LYS A 2 5.25 -24.47 -8.67
CA LYS A 2 5.29 -23.50 -9.78
C LYS A 2 4.76 -22.16 -9.27
N THR A 3 5.64 -21.17 -9.14
CA THR A 3 5.34 -19.73 -9.17
C THR A 3 6.64 -18.98 -9.50
N THR A 4 7.08 -18.99 -10.77
CA THR A 4 8.23 -18.18 -11.25
C THR A 4 7.80 -17.01 -12.15
N SER A 5 6.53 -16.89 -12.52
CA SER A 5 6.09 -15.83 -13.45
C SER A 5 6.16 -14.42 -12.84
N LEU A 6 5.95 -14.28 -11.52
CA LEU A 6 6.07 -12.97 -10.84
C LEU A 6 7.53 -12.57 -10.61
N SER A 7 8.42 -13.56 -10.39
CA SER A 7 9.85 -13.28 -10.34
C SER A 7 10.36 -12.88 -11.72
N GLU A 8 9.87 -13.45 -12.81
CA GLU A 8 10.35 -13.13 -14.16
C GLU A 8 10.05 -11.68 -14.60
N SER A 9 8.89 -11.10 -14.25
CA SER A 9 8.61 -9.70 -14.62
C SER A 9 9.44 -8.71 -13.80
N VAL A 10 9.60 -8.97 -12.51
CA VAL A 10 10.45 -8.19 -11.61
C VAL A 10 11.92 -8.37 -11.99
N ASN A 11 12.36 -9.60 -12.27
CA ASN A 11 13.70 -9.90 -12.72
C ASN A 11 13.98 -9.28 -14.09
N SER A 12 13.05 -9.26 -15.05
CA SER A 12 13.28 -8.61 -16.35
C SER A 12 13.38 -7.08 -16.26
N PHE A 13 12.64 -6.45 -15.35
CA PHE A 13 12.77 -5.02 -15.08
C PHE A 13 14.15 -4.71 -14.49
N PHE A 14 14.59 -5.49 -13.50
CA PHE A 14 15.88 -5.31 -12.85
C PHE A 14 17.07 -5.81 -13.68
N ASP A 15 16.91 -6.84 -14.50
CA ASP A 15 17.92 -7.37 -15.42
C ASP A 15 18.30 -6.32 -16.46
N ARG A 16 17.45 -5.33 -16.73
CA ARG A 16 17.73 -4.25 -17.67
C ARG A 16 18.59 -3.13 -17.04
N TYR A 17 18.60 -3.02 -15.72
CA TYR A 17 19.32 -1.97 -14.97
C TYR A 17 20.49 -2.49 -14.14
N LEU A 18 20.47 -3.76 -13.72
CA LEU A 18 21.47 -4.39 -12.85
C LEU A 18 22.54 -5.19 -13.63
N ILE A 19 22.71 -4.93 -14.93
CA ILE A 19 23.50 -5.77 -15.86
C ILE A 19 24.95 -6.02 -15.40
N LYS A 20 25.51 -5.21 -14.50
CA LYS A 20 26.78 -5.46 -13.83
C LYS A 20 26.92 -4.52 -12.63
N CYS A 21 26.70 -5.03 -11.42
CA CYS A 21 27.17 -4.37 -10.21
C CYS A 21 28.42 -5.12 -9.72
N SER A 22 29.58 -4.51 -9.85
CA SER A 22 30.88 -5.08 -9.45
C SER A 22 31.13 -4.89 -7.95
N ASN A 23 30.42 -3.95 -7.30
CA ASN A 23 30.47 -3.70 -5.87
C ASN A 23 29.20 -2.99 -5.37
N LEU A 24 29.07 -2.87 -4.04
CA LEU A 24 27.91 -2.30 -3.36
C LEU A 24 27.63 -0.83 -3.76
N VAL A 25 28.66 -0.06 -4.11
CA VAL A 25 28.52 1.35 -4.49
C VAL A 25 27.86 1.45 -5.87
N GLU A 26 28.26 0.61 -6.83
CA GLU A 26 27.61 0.52 -8.14
C GLU A 26 26.15 0.09 -8.03
N PHE A 27 25.84 -0.82 -7.09
CA PHE A 27 24.47 -1.20 -6.79
C PHE A 27 23.64 -0.03 -6.24
N PHE A 28 24.16 0.72 -5.26
CA PHE A 28 23.43 1.88 -4.72
C PHE A 28 23.20 2.97 -5.77
N MET A 29 24.16 3.18 -6.68
CA MET A 29 24.02 4.14 -7.78
C MET A 29 22.97 3.68 -8.81
N GLN A 30 23.03 2.43 -9.25
CA GLN A 30 22.04 1.87 -10.20
C GLN A 30 20.65 1.76 -9.57
N TYR A 31 20.56 1.44 -8.28
CA TYR A 31 19.32 1.47 -7.51
C TYR A 31 18.75 2.89 -7.44
N GLY A 32 19.58 3.89 -7.14
CA GLY A 32 19.18 5.31 -7.16
C GLY A 32 18.60 5.71 -8.50
N SER A 33 19.28 5.38 -9.61
CA SER A 33 18.80 5.66 -10.96
C SER A 33 17.52 4.91 -11.32
N ALA A 34 17.35 3.66 -10.86
CA ALA A 34 16.12 2.90 -11.08
C ALA A 34 14.93 3.48 -10.29
N VAL A 35 15.17 3.92 -9.05
CA VAL A 35 14.18 4.62 -8.22
C VAL A 35 13.80 5.96 -8.85
N GLU A 36 14.77 6.69 -9.40
CA GLU A 36 14.53 7.97 -10.07
C GLU A 36 13.80 7.80 -11.41
N ALA A 37 14.13 6.77 -12.20
CA ALA A 37 13.38 6.41 -13.39
C ALA A 37 11.94 5.99 -13.07
N GLN A 38 11.72 5.25 -11.98
CA GLN A 38 10.39 4.92 -11.50
C GLN A 38 9.61 6.17 -11.07
N ARG A 39 10.27 7.13 -10.43
CA ARG A 39 9.68 8.42 -10.05
C ARG A 39 9.34 9.28 -11.27
N GLN A 40 10.21 9.32 -12.28
CA GLN A 40 9.91 10.03 -13.53
C GLN A 40 8.73 9.39 -14.28
N ALA A 41 8.63 8.06 -14.29
CA ALA A 41 7.47 7.37 -14.84
C ALA A 41 6.18 7.68 -14.07
N GLN A 42 6.28 7.85 -12.73
CA GLN A 42 5.18 8.31 -11.88
C GLN A 42 4.73 9.73 -12.25
N ASP A 43 5.68 10.65 -12.41
CA ASP A 43 5.39 12.06 -12.77
C ASP A 43 4.73 12.17 -14.15
N LEU A 44 5.14 11.34 -15.11
CA LEU A 44 4.52 11.25 -16.43
C LEU A 44 3.08 10.70 -16.33
N PHE A 45 2.88 9.62 -15.57
CA PHE A 45 1.54 9.04 -15.37
C PHE A 45 0.60 10.02 -14.66
N ASP A 46 1.10 10.74 -13.65
CA ASP A 46 0.30 11.73 -12.93
C ASP A 46 0.01 12.95 -13.80
N ASN A 47 0.94 13.40 -14.66
CA ASN A 47 0.72 14.47 -15.65
C ASN A 47 -0.32 14.09 -16.72
N ASP A 48 -0.26 12.87 -17.26
CA ASP A 48 -1.23 12.38 -18.24
C ASP A 48 -2.64 12.20 -17.63
N ASN A 49 -2.71 11.96 -16.32
CA ASN A 49 -3.95 11.72 -15.59
C ASN A 49 -4.47 12.94 -14.81
N VAL A 50 -3.86 14.13 -14.98
CA VAL A 50 -4.30 15.41 -14.34
C VAL A 50 -5.77 15.73 -14.61
N THR A 51 -6.37 15.16 -15.66
CA THR A 51 -7.73 15.52 -16.08
C THR A 51 -8.85 14.66 -15.51
N THR A 52 -8.58 13.51 -14.87
CA THR A 52 -9.65 12.62 -14.38
C THR A 52 -9.41 12.20 -12.93
N THR A 53 -10.17 12.79 -12.00
CA THR A 53 -10.22 12.29 -10.62
C THR A 53 -10.78 10.87 -10.62
N PRO A 54 -10.09 9.87 -10.05
CA PRO A 54 -10.59 8.50 -9.99
C PRO A 54 -11.97 8.43 -9.33
N ALA A 55 -12.89 7.66 -9.92
CA ALA A 55 -14.21 7.44 -9.35
C ALA A 55 -14.13 6.57 -8.09
N LEU A 56 -14.96 6.88 -7.09
CA LEU A 56 -15.09 6.07 -5.87
C LEU A 56 -15.82 4.76 -6.16
N LYS A 57 -15.39 3.66 -5.53
CA LYS A 57 -15.99 2.33 -5.67
C LYS A 57 -16.86 1.95 -4.48
N THR A 58 -16.67 2.58 -3.34
CA THR A 58 -17.41 2.35 -2.10
C THR A 58 -17.89 3.69 -1.52
N PRO A 59 -18.96 3.69 -0.70
CA PRO A 59 -19.40 4.89 0.01
C PRO A 59 -18.59 5.13 1.31
N LEU A 60 -17.46 4.43 1.52
CA LEU A 60 -16.73 4.52 2.78
C LEU A 60 -15.97 5.86 2.90
N PRO A 61 -16.06 6.56 4.04
CA PRO A 61 -15.27 7.77 4.28
C PRO A 61 -13.76 7.53 4.17
N LEU A 62 -13.29 6.32 4.52
CA LEU A 62 -11.90 5.90 4.33
C LEU A 62 -11.41 6.05 2.88
N GLU A 63 -12.29 5.78 1.90
CA GLU A 63 -11.94 5.92 0.49
C GLU A 63 -11.85 7.39 0.08
N ILE A 64 -12.77 8.22 0.58
CA ILE A 64 -12.75 9.67 0.38
C ILE A 64 -11.46 10.27 0.97
N HIS A 65 -11.09 9.86 2.19
CA HIS A 65 -9.86 10.28 2.84
C HIS A 65 -8.61 9.78 2.10
N ALA A 66 -8.62 8.53 1.60
CA ALA A 66 -7.52 8.04 0.78
C ALA A 66 -7.35 8.86 -0.51
N LEU A 67 -8.45 9.25 -1.15
CA LEU A 67 -8.44 10.08 -2.36
C LEU A 67 -7.88 11.48 -2.11
N SER A 68 -8.12 12.06 -0.94
CA SER A 68 -7.58 13.39 -0.61
C SER A 68 -6.07 13.35 -0.38
N VAL A 69 -5.55 12.31 0.26
CA VAL A 69 -4.17 12.23 0.74
C VAL A 69 -3.18 11.62 -0.27
N TYR A 70 -3.51 10.49 -0.90
CA TYR A 70 -2.56 9.72 -1.71
C TYR A 70 -2.42 10.28 -3.13
N SER A 71 -1.24 10.10 -3.75
CA SER A 71 -1.08 10.31 -5.20
C SER A 71 -2.03 9.40 -5.98
N THR A 72 -2.39 9.77 -7.21
CA THR A 72 -3.42 9.08 -8.00
C THR A 72 -3.15 7.58 -8.12
N GLN A 73 -1.93 7.17 -8.44
CA GLN A 73 -1.56 5.75 -8.53
C GLN A 73 -1.67 5.04 -7.17
N LYS A 74 -1.19 5.66 -6.10
CA LYS A 74 -1.24 5.05 -4.75
C LYS A 74 -2.67 4.98 -4.23
N PHE A 75 -3.50 5.96 -4.56
CA PHE A 75 -4.93 5.91 -4.30
C PHE A 75 -5.57 4.70 -4.98
N LEU A 76 -5.28 4.41 -6.24
CA LEU A 76 -5.86 3.24 -6.93
C LEU A 76 -5.48 1.91 -6.26
N GLU A 77 -4.24 1.78 -5.78
CA GLU A 77 -3.81 0.61 -5.00
C GLU A 77 -4.58 0.50 -3.68
N VAL A 78 -4.68 1.59 -2.92
CA VAL A 78 -5.41 1.64 -1.64
C VAL A 78 -6.91 1.41 -1.84
N GLN A 79 -7.50 1.98 -2.89
CA GLN A 79 -8.90 1.78 -3.28
C GLN A 79 -9.18 0.30 -3.54
N ASN A 80 -8.25 -0.41 -4.18
CA ASN A 80 -8.39 -1.85 -4.38
C ASN A 80 -8.40 -2.60 -3.05
N ASP A 81 -7.51 -2.26 -2.11
CA ASP A 81 -7.53 -2.86 -0.77
C ASP A 81 -8.83 -2.58 0.01
N ILE A 82 -9.34 -1.35 -0.06
CA ILE A 82 -10.62 -0.96 0.56
C ILE A 82 -11.78 -1.76 -0.06
N THR A 83 -11.78 -1.90 -1.39
CA THR A 83 -12.78 -2.68 -2.13
C THR A 83 -12.72 -4.17 -1.74
N SER A 84 -11.53 -4.78 -1.75
CA SER A 84 -11.33 -6.16 -1.30
C SER A 84 -11.75 -6.37 0.16
N ALA A 85 -11.53 -5.39 1.05
CA ALA A 85 -12.01 -5.43 2.43
C ALA A 85 -13.55 -5.42 2.55
N CYS A 86 -14.26 -4.89 1.55
CA CYS A 86 -15.71 -4.86 1.51
C CYS A 86 -16.31 -6.16 0.97
N PHE A 87 -15.72 -6.72 -0.09
CA PHE A 87 -16.38 -7.75 -0.90
C PHE A 87 -15.70 -9.12 -0.87
N GLU A 88 -14.40 -9.18 -0.57
CA GLU A 88 -13.62 -10.43 -0.64
C GLU A 88 -13.20 -10.93 0.74
N CYS A 89 -12.85 -10.01 1.65
CA CYS A 89 -12.41 -10.35 2.99
C CYS A 89 -13.57 -10.67 3.93
N ARG A 90 -13.35 -11.65 4.81
CA ARG A 90 -14.30 -12.06 5.86
C ARG A 90 -13.58 -12.32 7.17
N VAL A 91 -14.18 -11.87 8.26
CA VAL A 91 -13.75 -12.21 9.62
C VAL A 91 -14.19 -13.64 9.92
N LEU A 92 -13.23 -14.50 10.25
CA LEU A 92 -13.45 -15.92 10.56
C LEU A 92 -13.51 -16.17 12.07
N ASP A 93 -12.72 -15.42 12.84
CA ASP A 93 -12.65 -15.56 14.29
C ASP A 93 -12.19 -14.24 14.92
N ILE A 94 -12.65 -13.99 16.16
CA ILE A 94 -12.31 -12.81 16.95
C ILE A 94 -11.96 -13.24 18.37
N GLY A 95 -10.69 -13.03 18.74
CA GLY A 95 -10.19 -13.13 20.11
C GLY A 95 -10.02 -11.76 20.75
N ASN A 96 -10.18 -11.68 22.07
CA ASN A 96 -9.91 -10.46 22.83
C ASN A 96 -9.12 -10.79 24.09
N ASP A 97 -8.14 -9.94 24.37
CA ASP A 97 -7.41 -9.85 25.64
C ASP A 97 -7.60 -8.43 26.20
N SER A 98 -7.12 -8.20 27.43
CA SER A 98 -7.13 -6.92 28.14
C SER A 98 -6.60 -5.74 27.31
N GLN A 99 -5.54 -5.95 26.51
CA GLN A 99 -4.88 -4.88 25.75
C GLN A 99 -5.03 -5.02 24.23
N CYS A 100 -5.34 -6.22 23.73
CA CYS A 100 -5.30 -6.54 22.31
C CYS A 100 -6.58 -7.23 21.83
N SER A 101 -6.99 -6.93 20.59
CA SER A 101 -7.97 -7.70 19.85
C SER A 101 -7.27 -8.44 18.71
N PHE A 102 -7.61 -9.72 18.54
CA PHE A 102 -7.05 -10.62 17.56
C PHE A 102 -8.13 -11.01 16.57
N TYR A 103 -7.87 -10.85 15.27
CA TYR A 103 -8.81 -11.17 14.21
C TYR A 103 -8.18 -12.17 13.26
N LYS A 104 -8.92 -13.21 12.90
CA LYS A 104 -8.58 -14.10 11.79
C LYS A 104 -9.38 -13.71 10.57
N ILE A 105 -8.70 -13.39 9.48
CA ILE A 105 -9.32 -12.88 8.25
C ILE A 105 -8.97 -13.80 7.10
N GLY A 106 -10.00 -14.28 6.41
CA GLY A 106 -9.86 -14.92 5.10
C GLY A 106 -10.15 -13.89 3.99
N ASP A 107 -9.42 -13.94 2.88
CA ASP A 107 -9.57 -13.01 1.75
C ASP A 107 -10.03 -13.70 0.45
N GLY A 108 -10.67 -14.87 0.57
CA GLY A 108 -11.04 -15.70 -0.56
C GLY A 108 -9.90 -16.61 -1.06
N SER A 109 -8.68 -16.43 -0.58
CA SER A 109 -7.61 -17.42 -0.74
C SER A 109 -7.75 -18.58 0.28
N ASN A 110 -6.87 -19.58 0.15
CA ASN A 110 -6.76 -20.69 1.11
C ASN A 110 -5.94 -20.32 2.37
N TYR A 111 -5.55 -19.05 2.53
CA TYR A 111 -4.78 -18.57 3.66
C TYR A 111 -5.65 -17.79 4.64
N ILE A 112 -5.26 -17.86 5.92
CA ILE A 112 -5.86 -17.08 7.00
C ILE A 112 -4.80 -16.11 7.51
N PHE A 113 -5.18 -14.85 7.63
CA PHE A 113 -4.33 -13.77 8.10
C PHE A 113 -4.72 -13.36 9.51
N ASP A 114 -3.72 -13.21 10.38
CA ASP A 114 -3.92 -12.73 11.73
C ASP A 114 -3.73 -11.21 11.74
N VAL A 115 -4.73 -10.48 12.24
CA VAL A 115 -4.65 -9.03 12.46
C VAL A 115 -4.75 -8.77 13.96
N VAL A 116 -3.75 -8.07 14.49
CA VAL A 116 -3.68 -7.65 15.89
C VAL A 116 -3.98 -6.16 15.96
N TYR A 117 -5.00 -5.81 16.74
CA TYR A 117 -5.27 -4.44 17.15
C TYR A 117 -4.86 -4.25 18.61
N ASN A 118 -3.79 -3.50 18.84
CA ASN A 118 -3.35 -3.08 20.17
C ASN A 118 -4.06 -1.78 20.53
N ARG A 119 -4.86 -1.81 21.60
CA ARG A 119 -5.71 -0.72 22.05
C ARG A 119 -4.94 0.38 22.78
N THR A 120 -3.79 0.03 23.38
CA THR A 120 -2.94 0.98 24.12
C THR A 120 -2.27 1.96 23.15
N ASP A 121 -1.70 1.43 22.07
CA ASP A 121 -0.98 2.23 21.08
C ASP A 121 -1.84 2.58 19.85
N CYS A 122 -3.10 2.14 19.86
CA CYS A 122 -4.04 2.17 18.74
C CYS A 122 -3.44 1.59 17.44
N THR A 123 -2.57 0.58 17.52
CA THR A 123 -1.84 0.03 16.37
C THR A 123 -2.51 -1.22 15.81
N TYR A 124 -2.45 -1.35 14.49
CA TYR A 124 -2.96 -2.44 13.68
C TYR A 124 -1.79 -3.10 12.95
N VAL A 125 -1.64 -4.41 13.14
CA VAL A 125 -0.56 -5.20 12.53
C VAL A 125 -1.18 -6.43 11.89
N CYS A 126 -0.89 -6.68 10.62
CA CYS A 126 -1.33 -7.87 9.90
C CYS A 126 -0.16 -8.80 9.58
N SER A 127 -0.39 -10.11 9.70
CA SER A 127 0.59 -11.15 9.35
C SER A 127 0.99 -11.16 7.87
N CYS A 128 0.21 -10.54 6.97
CA CYS A 128 0.58 -10.37 5.56
C CYS A 128 1.75 -9.40 5.35
N LYS A 129 2.07 -8.58 6.36
CA LYS A 129 3.21 -7.63 6.38
C LYS A 129 3.22 -6.62 5.23
N LYS A 130 2.08 -6.34 4.58
CA LYS A 130 2.02 -5.38 3.45
C LYS A 130 2.54 -3.99 3.85
N PHE A 131 2.14 -3.49 5.03
CA PHE A 131 2.64 -2.20 5.51
C PHE A 131 4.16 -2.20 5.74
N VAL A 132 4.72 -3.27 6.29
CA VAL A 132 6.18 -3.38 6.46
C VAL A 132 6.91 -3.44 5.12
N ARG A 133 6.33 -4.14 4.13
CA ARG A 133 6.96 -4.36 2.82
C ARG A 133 6.91 -3.16 1.90
N ILE A 134 5.77 -2.47 1.84
CA ILE A 134 5.53 -1.38 0.88
C ILE A 134 5.08 -0.07 1.53
N GLY A 135 4.69 -0.09 2.81
CA GLY A 135 4.21 1.10 3.52
C GLY A 135 2.77 1.49 3.19
N LEU A 136 1.96 0.54 2.70
CA LEU A 136 0.52 0.70 2.50
C LEU A 136 -0.23 -0.36 3.32
N LEU A 137 -1.40 0.02 3.84
CA LEU A 137 -2.29 -0.90 4.55
C LEU A 137 -2.85 -1.95 3.60
N CYS A 138 -3.12 -3.15 4.12
CA CYS A 138 -3.78 -4.21 3.36
C CYS A 138 -5.30 -4.22 3.59
N SER A 139 -6.02 -4.85 2.67
CA SER A 139 -7.44 -5.16 2.80
C SER A 139 -7.81 -5.74 4.18
N HIS A 140 -6.99 -6.64 4.73
CA HIS A 140 -7.23 -7.24 6.05
C HIS A 140 -7.31 -6.21 7.18
N ILE A 141 -6.49 -5.16 7.17
CA ILE A 141 -6.58 -4.08 8.17
C ILE A 141 -7.78 -3.18 7.89
N PHE A 142 -8.09 -2.93 6.60
CA PHE A 142 -9.28 -2.16 6.23
C PHE A 142 -10.59 -2.82 6.66
N VAL A 143 -10.65 -4.15 6.82
CA VAL A 143 -11.80 -4.82 7.46
C VAL A 143 -12.02 -4.28 8.86
N LEU A 144 -10.98 -4.19 9.68
CA LEU A 144 -11.08 -3.64 11.04
C LEU A 144 -11.44 -2.16 11.03
N PHE A 145 -10.89 -1.36 10.11
CA PHE A 145 -11.23 0.06 10.03
C PHE A 145 -12.71 0.27 9.68
N LYS A 146 -13.25 -0.54 8.78
CA LYS A 146 -14.67 -0.57 8.45
C LYS A 146 -15.52 -0.98 9.65
N ASP A 147 -15.14 -2.05 10.35
CA ASP A 147 -15.87 -2.54 11.52
C ASP A 147 -15.86 -1.54 12.69
N MET A 148 -14.74 -0.82 12.86
CA MET A 148 -14.59 0.27 13.84
C MET A 148 -15.16 1.60 13.37
N LYS A 149 -15.70 1.66 12.15
CA LYS A 149 -16.28 2.87 11.54
C LYS A 149 -15.33 4.07 11.58
N LEU A 150 -14.06 3.84 11.25
CA LEU A 150 -13.11 4.93 11.13
C LEU A 150 -13.44 5.76 9.89
N ASP A 151 -13.47 7.08 10.06
CA ASP A 151 -13.72 7.99 8.95
C ASP A 151 -12.46 8.34 8.16
N ALA A 152 -11.30 8.16 8.78
CA ALA A 152 -10.00 8.51 8.23
C ALA A 152 -8.95 7.42 8.54
N ILE A 153 -7.97 7.32 7.64
CA ILE A 153 -6.79 6.47 7.85
C ILE A 153 -5.90 7.16 8.89
N PRO A 154 -5.51 6.50 9.99
CA PRO A 154 -4.67 7.14 11.00
C PRO A 154 -3.31 7.58 10.42
N ASP A 155 -2.88 8.80 10.77
CA ASP A 155 -1.70 9.46 10.19
C ASP A 155 -0.41 8.61 10.24
N LYS A 156 -0.25 7.79 11.28
CA LYS A 156 0.92 6.89 11.40
C LYS A 156 1.04 5.85 10.28
N TYR A 157 -0.04 5.62 9.53
CA TYR A 157 -0.06 4.74 8.36
C TYR A 157 0.03 5.48 7.03
N ILE A 158 0.13 6.81 7.06
CA ILE A 158 0.28 7.67 5.90
C ILE A 158 1.75 8.09 5.83
N LEU A 159 2.47 7.59 4.82
CA LEU A 159 3.88 7.89 4.64
C LEU A 159 4.04 8.97 3.58
N ASN A 160 4.80 10.03 3.90
CA ASN A 160 4.98 11.21 3.02
C ASN A 160 5.31 10.84 1.57
N ARG A 161 6.16 9.82 1.34
CA ARG A 161 6.53 9.37 -0.02
C ARG A 161 5.36 8.91 -0.90
N TRP A 162 4.19 8.64 -0.32
CA TRP A 162 2.98 8.20 -1.02
C TRP A 162 1.91 9.30 -1.11
N THR A 163 2.10 10.43 -0.45
CA THR A 163 1.14 11.53 -0.47
C THR A 163 1.31 12.40 -1.71
N LYS A 164 0.28 13.18 -2.05
CA LYS A 164 0.36 14.17 -3.13
C LYS A 164 1.44 15.21 -2.87
N ASP A 165 1.73 15.54 -1.62
CA ASP A 165 2.73 16.56 -1.29
C ASP A 165 4.15 16.14 -1.67
N ALA A 166 4.45 14.84 -1.73
CA ALA A 166 5.75 14.35 -2.21
C ALA A 166 6.02 14.70 -3.69
N THR A 167 4.99 14.93 -4.51
CA THR A 167 5.17 15.37 -5.90
C THR A 167 5.32 16.89 -6.01
N ILE A 168 4.85 17.66 -5.01
CA ILE A 168 4.91 19.13 -5.01
C ILE A 168 6.29 19.65 -4.60
N THR A 169 6.96 19.00 -3.64
CA THR A 169 8.29 19.43 -3.15
C THR A 169 9.40 19.42 -4.21
N HIS A 170 9.22 18.74 -5.36
CA HIS A 170 10.18 18.77 -6.47
C HIS A 170 9.89 19.83 -7.55
N ARG A 171 8.79 20.58 -7.45
CA ARG A 171 8.40 21.60 -8.45
C ARG A 171 8.87 23.02 -8.15
N THR A 172 9.51 23.28 -7.00
CA THR A 172 9.83 24.65 -6.55
C THR A 172 11.32 25.03 -6.63
N GLU A 173 12.16 24.19 -7.24
CA GLU A 173 13.58 24.50 -7.49
C GLU A 173 13.86 24.70 -9.00
N TYR A 174 13.23 25.69 -9.63
CA TYR A 174 13.70 26.30 -10.89
C TYR A 174 13.29 27.78 -10.96
#